data_AF-A0A355CA14-F1
#
_entry.id   AF-A0A355CA14-F1
#
_cell.length_a   1.000
_cell.length_b   1.000
_cell.length_c   1.000
_cell.angle_alpha   90.00
_cell.angle_beta   90.00
_cell.angle_gamma   90.00
#
_symmetry.space_group_name_H-M   'P 1'
#
loop_
_entity.id
_entity.type
_entity.pdbx_description
1 polymer ?
#
loop_
_entity_poly.entity_id
_entity_poly.type
_entity_poly.pdbx_seq_one_letter_code
_entity_poly.pdbx_strand_id
1 'polypeptide(L)' 'CHTLNGSALALPRIVAALLENNQTPEGIIIPAALVPYTGFEVID' A
#
# COMPACT_ATOMS: atom_id res chain seq x y z
N CYS A 1 24.34 -10.13 24.23
CA CYS A 1 23.97 -9.83 22.83
C CYS A 1 22.45 -9.80 22.78
N HIS A 2 21.85 -8.66 22.42
CA HIS A 2 20.39 -8.51 22.38
C HIS A 2 20.01 -8.15 20.94
N THR A 3 19.12 -8.93 20.35
CA THR A 3 18.56 -8.68 19.02
C THR A 3 17.18 -8.05 19.16
N LEU A 4 16.92 -6.97 18.44
CA LEU A 4 15.59 -6.40 18.27
C LEU A 4 14.96 -6.94 16.99
N ASN A 5 13.71 -7.39 17.07
CA ASN A 5 12.88 -7.76 15.92
C ASN A 5 11.75 -6.72 15.82
N GLY A 6 11.52 -6.21 14.61
CA GLY A 6 10.35 -5.41 14.27
C GLY A 6 9.86 -5.78 12.88
N SER A 7 8.55 -5.98 12.73
CA SER A 7 7.93 -6.25 11.43
C SER A 7 8.07 -5.03 10.52
N ALA A 8 8.78 -5.16 9.40
CA ALA A 8 8.97 -4.06 8.45
C ALA A 8 7.65 -3.62 7.79
N LEU A 9 6.80 -4.58 7.40
CA LEU A 9 5.47 -4.30 6.85
C LEU A 9 4.56 -5.51 7.04
N ALA A 10 3.46 -5.37 7.78
CA ALA A 10 2.43 -6.40 7.87
C ALA A 10 1.56 -6.35 6.60
N LEU A 11 2.00 -7.06 5.57
CA LEU A 11 1.48 -7.06 4.19
C LEU A 11 -0.06 -7.02 4.09
N PRO A 12 -0.85 -7.91 4.74
CA PRO A 12 -2.30 -7.91 4.54
C PRO A 12 -3.00 -6.68 5.13
N ARG A 13 -2.54 -6.16 6.28
CA ARG A 13 -3.17 -4.99 6.93
C ARG A 13 -2.82 -3.69 6.22
N ILE A 14 -1.59 -3.58 5.75
CA ILE A 14 -1.12 -2.36 5.07
C ILE A 14 -1.76 -2.23 3.69
N VAL A 15 -2.00 -3.33 2.98
CA VAL A 15 -2.71 -3.29 1.68
C VAL A 15 -4.15 -2.78 1.86
N ALA A 16 -4.90 -3.30 2.83
CA ALA A 16 -6.26 -2.82 3.09
C ALA A 16 -6.29 -1.33 3.44
N ALA A 17 -5.42 -0.88 4.35
CA ALA A 17 -5.32 0.53 4.71
C ALA A 17 -4.92 1.41 3.52
N LEU A 18 -4.05 0.95 2.62
CA LEU A 18 -3.69 1.68 1.42
C LEU A 18 -4.87 1.81 0.45
N LEU A 19 -5.66 0.75 0.26
CA LEU A 19 -6.83 0.80 -0.62
C LEU A 19 -7.92 1.73 -0.05
N GLU A 20 -8.22 1.62 1.23
CA GLU A 20 -9.23 2.46 1.90
C GLU A 20 -8.86 3.95 1.91
N ASN A 21 -7.58 4.28 2.19
CA ASN A 21 -7.16 5.68 2.28
C ASN A 21 -6.99 6.38 0.93
N ASN A 22 -6.91 5.63 -0.18
CA ASN A 22 -6.76 6.22 -1.51
C ASN A 22 -8.01 6.05 -2.40
N GLN A 23 -9.16 5.73 -1.82
CA GLN A 23 -10.44 5.76 -2.51
C GLN A 23 -10.83 7.20 -2.89
N THR A 24 -11.17 7.39 -4.16
CA THR A 24 -11.79 8.61 -4.70
C THR A 24 -13.07 8.24 -5.46
N PRO A 25 -13.94 9.21 -5.77
CA PRO A 25 -15.15 8.95 -6.57
C PRO A 25 -14.88 8.34 -7.95
N GLU A 26 -13.67 8.48 -8.46
CA GLU A 26 -13.22 8.00 -9.78
C GLU A 26 -12.47 6.65 -9.73
N GLY A 27 -12.19 6.10 -8.53
CA GLY A 27 -11.45 4.85 -8.35
C GLY A 27 -10.48 4.90 -7.16
N ILE A 28 -9.58 3.92 -7.06
CA ILE A 28 -8.52 3.92 -6.03
C ILE A 28 -7.21 4.39 -6.65
N ILE A 29 -6.69 5.51 -6.16
CA ILE A 29 -5.41 6.06 -6.62
C ILE A 29 -4.25 5.28 -6.00
N ILE A 30 -3.36 4.74 -6.82
CA ILE A 30 -2.17 4.04 -6.32
C ILE A 30 -1.10 5.06 -5.89
N PRO A 31 -0.50 4.91 -4.70
CA PRO A 31 0.62 5.76 -4.30
C PRO A 31 1.75 5.71 -5.32
N ALA A 32 2.34 6.87 -5.65
CA ALA A 32 3.41 6.99 -6.65
C ALA A 32 4.60 6.04 -6.39
N ALA A 33 4.88 5.71 -5.13
CA ALA A 33 5.93 4.75 -4.75
C ALA A 33 5.62 3.30 -5.18
N LEU A 34 4.35 2.95 -5.36
CA LEU A 34 3.88 1.61 -5.72
C LEU A 34 3.61 1.45 -7.23
N VAL A 35 3.43 2.56 -7.96
CA VAL A 35 3.21 2.56 -9.42
C VAL A 35 4.30 1.78 -10.20
N PRO A 36 5.61 1.86 -9.88
CA PRO A 36 6.63 1.05 -10.55
C PRO A 36 6.47 -0.46 -10.36
N TYR A 37 5.75 -0.88 -9.32
CA TYR A 37 5.54 -2.29 -8.96
C TYR A 37 4.19 -2.82 -9.44
N THR A 38 3.16 -1.95 -9.50
CA THR A 38 1.81 -2.32 -9.94
C THR A 38 1.60 -2.13 -11.44
N GLY A 39 2.28 -1.16 -12.06
CA GLY A 39 2.15 -0.85 -13.50
C GLY A 39 0.88 -0.09 -13.88
N PHE A 40 0.09 0.36 -12.90
CA PHE A 40 -1.12 1.17 -13.09
C PHE A 40 -1.23 2.23 -11.99
N GLU A 41 -1.88 3.34 -12.32
CA GLU A 41 -2.06 4.49 -11.42
C GLU A 41 -3.42 4.51 -10.72
N VAL A 42 -4.44 3.85 -11.29
CA VAL A 42 -5.80 3.81 -10.78
C VAL A 42 -6.36 2.39 -10.85
N ILE A 43 -7.09 1.97 -9.83
CA ILE A 43 -7.95 0.78 -9.82
C ILE A 43 -9.41 1.26 -9.97
N ASP A 44 -10.11 0.77 -11.01
CA ASP A 44 -11.56 0.95 -11.20
C ASP A 44 -12.40 0.10 -10.23
#